data_AF-A0A3B3IA43-F1
#
_entry.id   AF-A0A3B3IA43-F1
#
_cell.length_a   1.000
_cell.length_b   1.000
_cell.length_c   1.000
_cell.angle_alpha   90.00
_cell.angle_beta   90.00
_cell.angle_gamma   90.00
#
_symmetry.space_group_name_H-M   'P 1'
#
loop_
_entity.id
_entity.type
_entity.pdbx_description
1 polymer ?
#
loop_
_entity_poly.entity_id
_entity_poly.type
_entity_poly.pdbx_seq_one_letter_code
_entity_poly.pdbx_strand_id
1 'polypeptide(L)'
;MTPGEHMSPSPSLLRIIPSYTGAKMAMSLVRNLLVGNLMPEKCYEQIFLTGNVHVPCLKFVLNRIAGFWIILDTFLAQTPQLLKILWRGSAEGLSVASFLLQLYALSCPVVYAVAHNFPFFAWAERLFTLSQTAAILFLIMHHQGKTLKGLLLLLVFGGVMLLLARCAATAVVSLMQASNLAAVNASKVFQTITNHQNGHTGQLSTLSVFLTWTGSLGLIVVSLQESGSSFTSLLHILSSGLSFVLLLQVCCSKSSTAAAAAAKKNKKTD
;
A
#
# COMPACT_ATOMS: atom_id res chain seq x y z
N MET A 1 39.64 55.33 -40.44
CA MET A 1 39.61 54.39 -41.59
C MET A 1 38.60 53.30 -41.26
N THR A 2 37.34 53.51 -41.64
CA THR A 2 36.34 52.46 -41.92
C THR A 2 36.41 52.21 -43.45
N PRO A 3 36.07 51.01 -43.99
CA PRO A 3 34.74 50.36 -43.98
C PRO A 3 34.85 48.86 -43.65
N GLY A 4 33.84 47.98 -43.56
CA GLY A 4 32.40 47.91 -43.86
C GLY A 4 32.03 46.42 -43.59
N GLU A 5 31.01 46.13 -42.79
CA GLU A 5 29.66 45.70 -43.20
C GLU A 5 29.41 44.17 -43.16
N HIS A 6 28.38 43.82 -42.39
CA HIS A 6 27.39 42.75 -42.56
C HIS A 6 27.77 41.40 -43.20
N MET A 7 27.57 40.30 -42.45
CA MET A 7 26.61 39.24 -42.85
C MET A 7 26.36 38.28 -41.68
N SER A 8 25.15 38.32 -41.13
CA SER A 8 24.57 37.20 -40.39
C SER A 8 24.12 36.15 -41.39
N PRO A 9 24.29 34.85 -41.11
CA PRO A 9 23.24 33.91 -41.42
C PRO A 9 22.79 33.18 -40.15
N SER A 10 21.50 33.29 -39.90
CA SER A 10 20.77 32.44 -38.98
C SER A 10 20.47 31.08 -39.65
N PRO A 11 19.75 30.15 -39.00
CA PRO A 11 20.29 28.92 -38.46
C PRO A 11 19.83 27.71 -39.28
N SER A 12 20.66 26.67 -39.46
CA SER A 12 20.21 25.28 -39.65
C SER A 12 21.41 24.37 -39.91
N LEU A 13 21.34 23.15 -39.36
CA LEU A 13 22.18 21.99 -39.68
C LEU A 13 23.57 21.90 -39.02
N LEU A 14 23.56 21.75 -37.70
CA LEU A 14 24.34 20.65 -37.10
C LEU A 14 23.58 20.03 -35.92
N ARG A 15 22.55 19.24 -36.23
CA ARG A 15 22.14 18.15 -35.35
C ARG A 15 23.31 17.16 -35.33
N ILE A 16 23.72 16.76 -34.12
CA ILE A 16 23.98 15.38 -33.66
C ILE A 16 24.91 15.53 -32.44
N ILE A 17 24.35 15.77 -31.24
CA ILE A 17 24.62 15.01 -29.99
C ILE A 17 23.42 15.24 -29.03
N PRO A 18 22.28 14.52 -29.16
CA PRO A 18 21.14 14.69 -28.24
C PRO A 18 21.20 13.81 -26.97
N SER A 19 22.21 12.94 -26.81
CA SER A 19 22.21 11.97 -25.70
C SER A 19 22.89 12.42 -24.39
N TYR A 20 23.81 13.39 -24.44
CA TYR A 20 24.67 13.71 -23.28
C TYR A 20 24.02 14.68 -22.28
N THR A 21 23.15 15.57 -22.75
CA THR A 21 22.45 16.59 -21.95
C THR A 21 21.23 16.02 -21.20
N GLY A 22 20.52 15.06 -21.79
CA GLY A 22 19.37 14.40 -21.16
C GLY A 22 19.77 13.56 -19.93
N ALA A 23 20.90 12.84 -20.02
CA ALA A 23 21.45 12.07 -18.90
C ALA A 23 21.90 12.97 -17.74
N LYS A 24 22.53 14.12 -18.02
CA LYS A 24 22.94 15.09 -16.99
C LYS A 24 21.75 15.78 -16.31
N MET A 25 20.69 16.08 -17.07
CA MET A 25 19.48 16.71 -16.53
C MET A 25 18.64 15.72 -15.71
N ALA A 26 18.50 14.48 -16.17
CA ALA A 26 17.89 13.42 -15.38
C ALA A 26 18.70 13.14 -14.10
N MET A 27 20.02 13.13 -14.19
CA MET A 27 20.91 12.96 -13.04
C MET A 27 20.84 14.14 -12.06
N SER A 28 20.66 15.39 -12.53
CA SER A 28 20.51 16.54 -11.64
C SER A 28 19.13 16.61 -10.99
N LEU A 29 18.07 16.18 -11.69
CA LEU A 29 16.72 16.09 -11.15
C LEU A 29 16.63 14.94 -10.14
N VAL A 30 17.21 13.79 -10.46
CA VAL A 30 17.39 12.66 -9.52
C VAL A 30 18.22 13.11 -8.32
N ARG A 31 19.34 13.84 -8.52
CA ARG A 31 20.16 14.37 -7.42
C ARG A 31 19.38 15.35 -6.54
N ASN A 32 18.60 16.26 -7.10
CA ASN A 32 17.82 17.23 -6.33
C ASN A 32 16.65 16.56 -5.58
N LEU A 33 16.06 15.52 -6.16
CA LEU A 33 14.99 14.73 -5.52
C LEU A 33 15.57 13.77 -4.46
N LEU A 34 16.76 13.21 -4.69
CA LEU A 34 17.51 12.39 -3.73
C LEU A 34 18.02 13.23 -2.56
N VAL A 35 18.68 14.36 -2.82
CA VAL A 35 19.31 15.20 -1.79
C VAL A 35 18.27 16.05 -1.05
N GLY A 36 17.20 16.48 -1.74
CA GLY A 36 16.13 17.27 -1.14
C GLY A 36 15.16 16.46 -0.28
N ASN A 37 14.80 15.23 -0.69
CA ASN A 37 13.75 14.44 -0.04
C ASN A 37 14.18 13.07 0.49
N LEU A 38 15.31 12.49 0.01
CA LEU A 38 15.71 11.11 0.31
C LEU A 38 16.94 10.98 1.23
N MET A 39 17.94 11.86 1.15
CA MET A 39 19.26 11.66 1.77
C MET A 39 20.06 12.97 2.00
N PRO A 40 20.70 13.19 3.17
CA PRO A 40 21.64 14.30 3.37
C PRO A 40 22.85 14.22 2.42
N GLU A 41 23.40 15.35 1.96
CA GLU A 41 24.55 15.39 1.03
C GLU A 41 25.71 14.49 1.46
N LYS A 42 26.02 14.43 2.76
CA LYS A 42 27.10 13.61 3.32
C LYS A 42 26.94 12.11 3.03
N CYS A 43 25.72 11.58 3.09
CA CYS A 43 25.46 10.17 2.80
C CYS A 43 25.46 9.88 1.29
N TYR A 44 25.08 10.86 0.46
CA TYR A 44 25.18 10.76 -0.99
C TYR A 44 26.64 10.63 -1.44
N GLU A 45 27.52 11.47 -0.90
CA GLU A 45 28.94 11.45 -1.23
C GLU A 45 29.63 10.15 -0.76
N GLN A 46 29.36 9.68 0.47
CA GLN A 46 29.97 8.45 0.98
C GLN A 46 29.57 7.19 0.21
N ILE A 47 28.29 7.06 -0.16
CA ILE A 47 27.78 5.85 -0.85
C ILE A 47 28.17 5.88 -2.34
N PHE A 48 27.97 7.01 -3.04
CA PHE A 48 28.11 7.07 -4.49
C PHE A 48 29.46 7.57 -4.99
N LEU A 49 30.18 8.40 -4.22
CA LEU A 49 31.48 8.94 -4.65
C LEU A 49 32.66 8.18 -4.02
N THR A 50 32.56 7.77 -2.77
CA THR A 50 33.65 7.08 -2.06
C THR A 50 33.53 5.55 -2.07
N GLY A 51 32.34 5.01 -2.40
CA GLY A 51 32.07 3.56 -2.37
C GLY A 51 32.11 2.94 -0.96
N ASN A 52 32.11 3.77 0.09
CA ASN A 52 32.21 3.30 1.47
C ASN A 52 30.81 3.25 2.09
N VAL A 53 30.23 2.06 2.16
CA VAL A 53 28.86 1.84 2.65
C VAL A 53 28.84 1.92 4.18
N HIS A 54 28.72 3.15 4.70
CA HIS A 54 28.59 3.35 6.13
C HIS A 54 27.20 2.92 6.61
N VAL A 55 27.15 1.99 7.59
CA VAL A 55 25.91 1.38 8.11
C VAL A 55 24.83 2.40 8.50
N PRO A 56 25.13 3.55 9.15
CA PRO A 56 24.13 4.57 9.46
C PRO A 56 23.50 5.22 8.22
N CYS A 57 24.29 5.51 7.18
CA CYS A 57 23.78 6.08 5.93
C CYS A 57 22.90 5.08 5.16
N LEU A 58 23.30 3.81 5.13
CA LEU A 58 22.49 2.75 4.51
C LEU A 58 21.13 2.58 5.22
N LYS A 59 21.12 2.58 6.56
CA LYS A 59 19.87 2.54 7.34
C LYS A 59 18.98 3.75 7.00
N PHE A 60 19.54 4.97 7.01
CA PHE A 60 18.77 6.16 6.68
C PHE A 60 18.08 6.08 5.32
N VAL A 61 18.82 5.68 4.28
CA VAL A 61 18.27 5.53 2.92
C VAL A 61 17.20 4.43 2.87
N LEU A 62 17.46 3.29 3.49
CA LEU A 62 16.50 2.17 3.52
C LEU A 62 15.20 2.57 4.22
N ASN A 63 15.26 3.25 5.37
CA ASN A 63 14.06 3.73 6.06
C ASN A 63 13.27 4.73 5.22
N ARG A 64 13.96 5.61 4.49
CA ARG A 64 13.30 6.61 3.66
C ARG A 64 12.62 5.98 2.45
N ILE A 65 13.29 5.06 1.76
CA ILE A 65 12.71 4.28 0.65
C ILE A 65 11.52 3.46 1.16
N ALA A 66 11.68 2.77 2.30
CA ALA A 66 10.60 1.99 2.90
C ALA A 66 9.40 2.87 3.26
N GLY A 67 9.62 4.07 3.82
CA GLY A 67 8.56 5.03 4.11
C GLY A 67 7.78 5.47 2.86
N PHE A 68 8.49 5.85 1.79
CA PHE A 68 7.85 6.18 0.50
C PHE A 68 7.08 4.99 -0.08
N TRP A 69 7.66 3.78 0.00
CA TRP A 69 7.00 2.55 -0.46
C TRP A 69 5.74 2.26 0.33
N ILE A 70 5.76 2.38 1.66
CA ILE A 70 4.59 2.15 2.52
C ILE A 70 3.45 3.10 2.15
N ILE A 71 3.76 4.38 1.91
CA ILE A 71 2.75 5.37 1.50
C ILE A 71 2.14 4.94 0.15
N LEU A 72 2.98 4.68 -0.85
CA LEU A 72 2.53 4.26 -2.19
C LEU A 72 1.70 2.97 -2.13
N ASP A 73 2.17 1.97 -1.39
CA ASP A 73 1.48 0.71 -1.15
C ASP A 73 0.12 0.93 -0.51
N THR A 74 0.01 1.82 0.48
CA THR A 74 -1.25 2.11 1.18
C THR A 74 -2.33 2.63 0.23
N PHE A 75 -1.96 3.46 -0.77
CA PHE A 75 -2.88 3.93 -1.82
C PHE A 75 -3.24 2.82 -2.82
N LEU A 76 -2.26 2.00 -3.19
CA LEU A 76 -2.40 1.01 -4.25
C LEU A 76 -2.92 -0.33 -3.77
N ALA A 77 -2.81 -0.70 -2.50
CA ALA A 77 -3.10 -2.06 -2.06
C ALA A 77 -4.59 -2.39 -2.22
N GLN A 78 -5.49 -1.47 -1.87
CA GLN A 78 -6.94 -1.74 -1.94
C GLN A 78 -7.60 -1.38 -3.27
N THR A 79 -7.03 -0.44 -4.02
CA THR A 79 -7.56 0.00 -5.31
C THR A 79 -7.79 -1.17 -6.31
N PRO A 80 -6.85 -2.12 -6.51
CA PRO A 80 -7.04 -3.28 -7.38
C PRO A 80 -8.12 -4.23 -6.90
N GLN A 81 -8.34 -4.33 -5.58
CA GLN A 81 -9.41 -5.16 -5.03
C GLN A 81 -10.78 -4.54 -5.33
N LEU A 82 -10.92 -3.24 -5.06
CA LEU A 82 -12.13 -2.48 -5.35
C LEU A 82 -12.48 -2.55 -6.84
N LEU A 83 -11.51 -2.26 -7.71
CA LEU A 83 -11.71 -2.29 -9.16
C LEU A 83 -12.07 -3.69 -9.65
N LYS A 84 -11.45 -4.75 -9.10
CA LYS A 84 -11.78 -6.13 -9.46
C LYS A 84 -13.22 -6.48 -9.12
N ILE A 85 -13.74 -6.07 -7.97
CA ILE A 85 -15.15 -6.31 -7.59
C ILE A 85 -16.09 -5.56 -8.53
N LEU A 86 -15.82 -4.29 -8.78
CA LEU A 86 -16.63 -3.45 -9.67
C LEU A 86 -16.68 -4.02 -11.09
N TRP A 87 -15.54 -4.49 -11.62
CA TRP A 87 -15.49 -5.03 -12.96
C TRP A 87 -16.12 -6.42 -13.06
N ARG A 88 -15.95 -7.27 -12.04
CA ARG A 88 -16.51 -8.64 -12.05
C ARG A 88 -17.99 -8.68 -11.64
N GLY A 89 -18.50 -7.62 -11.02
CA GLY A 89 -19.88 -7.55 -10.52
C GLY A 89 -20.18 -8.63 -9.48
N SER A 90 -19.16 -9.06 -8.71
CA SER A 90 -19.29 -10.10 -7.71
C SER A 90 -18.28 -9.90 -6.59
N ALA A 91 -18.67 -10.26 -5.37
CA ALA A 91 -17.85 -10.24 -4.17
C ALA A 91 -17.64 -11.64 -3.58
N GLU A 92 -17.83 -12.68 -4.39
CA GLU A 92 -17.69 -14.07 -3.98
C GLU A 92 -16.30 -14.38 -3.40
N GLY A 93 -16.25 -15.18 -2.33
CA GLY A 93 -15.02 -15.57 -1.64
C GLY A 93 -14.44 -14.54 -0.67
N LEU A 94 -14.98 -13.32 -0.61
CA LEU A 94 -14.53 -12.27 0.32
C LEU A 94 -15.25 -12.40 1.68
N SER A 95 -14.47 -12.33 2.76
CA SER A 95 -15.00 -12.49 4.12
C SER A 95 -15.47 -11.15 4.70
N VAL A 96 -16.76 -11.03 5.03
CA VAL A 96 -17.31 -9.83 5.68
C VAL A 96 -16.59 -9.54 7.00
N ALA A 97 -16.29 -10.58 7.79
CA ALA A 97 -15.57 -10.43 9.06
C ALA A 97 -14.15 -9.89 8.86
N SER A 98 -13.44 -10.35 7.82
CA SER A 98 -12.12 -9.81 7.47
C SER A 98 -12.19 -8.32 7.16
N PHE A 99 -13.09 -7.90 6.26
CA PHE A 99 -13.20 -6.50 5.86
C PHE A 99 -13.72 -5.59 6.98
N LEU A 100 -14.53 -6.10 7.91
CA LEU A 100 -14.91 -5.37 9.12
C LEU A 100 -13.72 -5.12 10.05
N LEU A 101 -12.88 -6.13 10.26
CA LEU A 101 -11.65 -5.98 11.05
C LEU A 101 -10.65 -5.04 10.38
N GLN A 102 -10.56 -5.06 9.04
CA GLN A 102 -9.75 -4.08 8.29
C GLN A 102 -10.30 -2.66 8.46
N LEU A 103 -11.62 -2.48 8.37
CA LEU A 103 -12.26 -1.18 8.56
C LEU A 103 -11.96 -0.63 9.96
N TYR A 104 -12.07 -1.47 11.00
CA TYR A 104 -11.67 -1.11 12.35
C TYR A 104 -10.19 -0.73 12.44
N ALA A 105 -9.29 -1.60 11.96
CA ALA A 105 -7.85 -1.39 12.04
C ALA A 105 -7.39 -0.09 11.38
N LEU A 106 -7.99 0.27 10.24
CA LEU A 106 -7.70 1.51 9.51
C LEU A 106 -8.34 2.75 10.16
N SER A 107 -9.42 2.57 10.92
CA SER A 107 -10.06 3.67 11.64
C SER A 107 -9.27 4.09 12.89
N CYS A 108 -8.62 3.15 13.58
CA CYS A 108 -7.82 3.43 14.78
C CYS A 108 -6.82 4.60 14.62
N PRO A 109 -5.91 4.59 13.61
CA PRO A 109 -4.96 5.70 13.44
C PRO A 109 -5.64 7.02 13.05
N VAL A 110 -6.77 6.98 12.35
CA VAL A 110 -7.55 8.19 12.01
C VAL A 110 -8.18 8.79 13.26
N VAL A 111 -8.82 7.96 14.09
CA VAL A 111 -9.40 8.37 15.39
C VAL A 111 -8.31 8.93 16.29
N TYR A 112 -7.15 8.26 16.37
CA TYR A 112 -6.00 8.72 17.13
C TYR A 112 -5.51 10.09 16.67
N ALA A 113 -5.41 10.31 15.36
CA ALA A 113 -4.92 11.56 14.81
C ALA A 113 -5.89 12.73 15.01
N VAL A 114 -7.19 12.49 14.86
CA VAL A 114 -8.22 13.50 15.13
C VAL A 114 -8.27 13.86 16.62
N ALA A 115 -8.22 12.86 17.52
CA ALA A 115 -8.25 13.10 18.96
C ALA A 115 -7.05 13.92 19.47
N HIS A 116 -5.89 13.76 18.85
CA HIS A 116 -4.66 14.50 19.18
C HIS A 116 -4.46 15.78 18.34
N ASN A 117 -5.45 16.17 17.53
CA ASN A 117 -5.42 17.36 16.68
C ASN A 117 -4.20 17.41 15.73
N PHE A 118 -3.80 16.27 15.16
CA PHE A 118 -2.76 16.27 14.14
C PHE A 118 -3.25 16.93 12.84
N PRO A 119 -2.36 17.63 12.11
CA PRO A 119 -2.72 18.29 10.86
C PRO A 119 -3.24 17.27 9.84
N PHE A 120 -4.30 17.62 9.11
CA PHE A 120 -5.01 16.73 8.19
C PHE A 120 -4.07 16.00 7.22
N PHE A 121 -3.09 16.71 6.65
CA PHE A 121 -2.14 16.13 5.68
C PHE A 121 -1.31 14.97 6.25
N ALA A 122 -1.12 14.89 7.57
CA ALA A 122 -0.32 13.84 8.20
C ALA A 122 -1.03 12.48 8.26
N TRP A 123 -2.35 12.43 8.04
CA TRP A 123 -3.15 11.20 8.11
C TRP A 123 -4.18 11.07 6.97
N ALA A 124 -4.19 12.00 6.02
CA ALA A 124 -5.10 12.02 4.89
C ALA A 124 -4.98 10.75 4.02
N GLU A 125 -3.79 10.17 3.91
CA GLU A 125 -3.56 8.91 3.20
C GLU A 125 -4.30 7.75 3.86
N ARG A 126 -4.40 7.75 5.20
CA ARG A 126 -5.15 6.73 5.96
C ARG A 126 -6.64 6.85 5.73
N LEU A 127 -7.15 8.07 5.67
CA LEU A 127 -8.57 8.33 5.39
C LEU A 127 -8.96 7.84 3.99
N PHE A 128 -8.08 7.99 3.00
CA PHE A 128 -8.32 7.50 1.65
C PHE A 128 -8.45 5.98 1.61
N THR A 129 -7.50 5.25 2.18
CA THR A 129 -7.56 3.77 2.25
C THR A 129 -8.74 3.28 3.09
N LEU A 130 -9.07 3.97 4.19
CA LEU A 130 -10.27 3.67 4.98
C LEU A 130 -11.54 3.77 4.13
N SER A 131 -11.65 4.81 3.30
CA SER A 131 -12.78 5.01 2.39
C SER A 131 -12.87 3.89 1.34
N GLN A 132 -11.74 3.44 0.80
CA GLN A 132 -11.69 2.30 -0.12
C GLN A 132 -12.14 1.00 0.56
N THR A 133 -11.70 0.74 1.80
CA THR A 133 -12.14 -0.44 2.57
C THR A 133 -13.64 -0.40 2.82
N ALA A 134 -14.17 0.76 3.21
CA ALA A 134 -15.60 0.95 3.43
C ALA A 134 -16.41 0.66 2.16
N ALA A 135 -15.94 1.15 1.00
CA ALA A 135 -16.55 0.87 -0.29
C ALA A 135 -16.53 -0.63 -0.63
N ILE A 136 -15.40 -1.31 -0.41
CA ILE A 136 -15.30 -2.76 -0.62
C ILE A 136 -16.28 -3.51 0.30
N LEU A 137 -16.33 -3.17 1.58
CA LEU A 137 -17.24 -3.80 2.55
C LEU A 137 -18.71 -3.58 2.17
N PHE A 138 -19.07 -2.36 1.75
CA PHE A 138 -20.40 -2.06 1.23
C PHE A 138 -20.74 -2.92 0.02
N LEU A 139 -19.83 -3.02 -0.94
CA LEU A 139 -20.02 -3.84 -2.14
C LEU A 139 -20.19 -5.31 -1.78
N ILE A 140 -19.41 -5.85 -0.82
CA ILE A 140 -19.58 -7.24 -0.35
C ILE A 140 -21.01 -7.45 0.16
N MET A 141 -21.51 -6.55 1.01
CA MET A 141 -22.87 -6.66 1.56
C MET A 141 -23.97 -6.43 0.51
N HIS A 142 -23.72 -5.54 -0.45
CA HIS A 142 -24.62 -5.27 -1.58
C HIS A 142 -24.82 -6.52 -2.44
N HIS A 143 -23.73 -7.19 -2.83
CA HIS A 143 -23.80 -8.42 -3.63
C HIS A 143 -24.39 -9.62 -2.87
N GLN A 144 -24.45 -9.56 -1.53
CA GLN A 144 -25.18 -10.54 -0.70
C GLN A 144 -26.68 -10.22 -0.54
N GLY A 145 -27.19 -9.18 -1.21
CA GLY A 145 -28.59 -8.75 -1.09
C GLY A 145 -28.90 -7.99 0.21
N LYS A 146 -27.88 -7.59 0.99
CA LYS A 146 -28.02 -6.93 2.30
C LYS A 146 -27.63 -5.45 2.26
N THR A 147 -27.95 -4.74 1.17
CA THR A 147 -27.53 -3.34 0.92
C THR A 147 -27.89 -2.38 2.05
N LEU A 148 -29.14 -2.41 2.52
CA LEU A 148 -29.58 -1.51 3.60
C LEU A 148 -28.83 -1.77 4.91
N LYS A 149 -28.59 -3.04 5.25
CA LYS A 149 -27.80 -3.42 6.42
C LYS A 149 -26.36 -2.94 6.29
N GLY A 150 -25.78 -3.02 5.09
CA GLY A 150 -24.42 -2.54 4.83
C GLY A 150 -24.29 -1.02 4.94
N LEU A 151 -25.26 -0.28 4.39
CA LEU A 151 -25.30 1.17 4.53
C LEU A 151 -25.46 1.59 6.00
N LEU A 152 -26.40 0.98 6.72
CA LEU A 152 -26.63 1.26 8.14
C LEU A 152 -25.39 0.95 8.97
N LEU A 153 -24.75 -0.20 8.72
CA LEU A 153 -23.52 -0.60 9.39
C LEU A 153 -22.41 0.44 9.22
N LEU A 154 -22.18 0.93 8.00
CA LEU A 154 -21.17 1.96 7.74
C LEU A 154 -21.52 3.30 8.37
N LEU A 155 -22.79 3.71 8.34
CA LEU A 155 -23.24 4.96 8.93
C LEU A 155 -23.06 4.94 10.46
N VAL A 156 -23.52 3.86 11.11
CA VAL A 156 -23.38 3.67 12.55
C VAL A 156 -21.91 3.57 12.93
N PHE A 157 -21.12 2.77 12.21
CA PHE A 157 -19.70 2.63 12.46
C PHE A 157 -18.96 3.97 12.33
N GLY A 158 -19.22 4.73 11.26
CA GLY A 158 -18.64 6.07 11.06
C GLY A 158 -19.03 7.05 12.17
N GLY A 159 -20.30 7.05 12.58
CA GLY A 159 -20.78 7.86 13.69
C GLY A 159 -20.10 7.51 15.02
N VAL A 160 -19.93 6.22 15.32
CA VAL A 160 -19.20 5.75 16.51
C VAL A 160 -17.73 6.15 16.46
N MET A 161 -17.05 5.97 15.31
CA MET A 161 -15.65 6.39 15.17
C MET A 161 -15.48 7.91 15.33
N LEU A 162 -16.41 8.71 14.80
CA LEU A 162 -16.40 10.17 14.98
C LEU A 162 -16.62 10.56 16.44
N LEU A 163 -17.58 9.91 17.12
CA LEU A 163 -17.82 10.13 18.55
C LEU A 163 -16.59 9.77 19.38
N LEU A 164 -15.96 8.64 19.10
CA LEU A 164 -14.71 8.23 19.77
C LEU A 164 -13.59 9.25 19.52
N ALA A 165 -13.46 9.75 18.29
CA ALA A 165 -12.44 10.73 17.95
C ALA A 165 -12.61 12.08 18.67
N ARG A 166 -13.84 12.46 19.04
CA ARG A 166 -14.14 13.77 19.65
C ARG A 166 -14.34 13.71 21.16
N CYS A 167 -14.85 12.60 21.69
CA CYS A 167 -15.36 12.53 23.06
C CYS A 167 -14.70 11.44 23.91
N ALA A 168 -13.94 10.51 23.31
CA ALA A 168 -13.33 9.44 24.09
C ALA A 168 -12.13 9.94 24.91
N ALA A 169 -11.94 9.33 26.07
CA ALA A 169 -10.73 9.52 26.86
C ALA A 169 -9.49 9.08 26.06
N THR A 170 -8.38 9.78 26.24
CA THR A 170 -7.10 9.51 25.57
C THR A 170 -6.65 8.05 25.77
N ALA A 171 -6.91 7.46 26.95
CA ALA A 171 -6.62 6.05 27.23
C ALA A 171 -7.34 5.08 26.27
N VAL A 172 -8.62 5.35 25.94
CA VAL A 172 -9.40 4.52 25.01
C VAL A 172 -8.85 4.63 23.60
N VAL A 173 -8.54 5.86 23.16
CA VAL A 173 -8.00 6.12 21.83
C VAL A 173 -6.60 5.50 21.66
N SER A 174 -5.75 5.56 22.69
CA SER A 174 -4.44 4.90 22.70
C SER A 174 -4.57 3.38 22.70
N LEU A 175 -5.53 2.81 23.42
CA LEU A 175 -5.79 1.36 23.40
C LEU A 175 -6.25 0.90 22.01
N MET A 176 -7.15 1.66 21.37
CA MET A 176 -7.56 1.41 19.97
C MET A 176 -6.36 1.46 19.02
N GLN A 177 -5.47 2.42 19.21
CA GLN A 177 -4.25 2.52 18.41
C GLN A 177 -3.32 1.33 18.66
N ALA A 178 -3.19 0.85 19.90
CA ALA A 178 -2.37 -0.31 20.22
C ALA A 178 -2.94 -1.65 19.67
N SER A 179 -4.26 -1.76 19.55
CA SER A 179 -4.93 -2.96 19.04
C SER A 179 -5.03 -3.02 17.52
N ASN A 180 -4.69 -1.95 16.79
CA ASN A 180 -4.89 -1.85 15.35
C ASN A 180 -4.18 -2.98 14.57
N LEU A 181 -2.94 -3.30 14.94
CA LEU A 181 -2.12 -4.28 14.25
C LEU A 181 -2.59 -5.70 14.53
N ALA A 182 -3.09 -5.95 15.74
CA ALA A 182 -3.77 -7.21 16.07
C ALA A 182 -5.02 -7.40 15.20
N ALA A 183 -5.80 -6.34 14.98
CA ALA A 183 -6.96 -6.40 14.09
C ALA A 183 -6.59 -6.60 12.61
N VAL A 184 -5.49 -6.00 12.12
CA VAL A 184 -4.95 -6.29 10.78
C VAL A 184 -4.62 -7.78 10.66
N ASN A 185 -3.93 -8.36 11.63
CA ASN A 185 -3.57 -9.77 11.59
C ASN A 185 -4.81 -10.67 11.67
N ALA A 186 -5.76 -10.35 12.56
CA ALA A 186 -7.02 -11.07 12.66
C ALA A 186 -7.79 -11.06 11.34
N SER A 187 -7.86 -9.91 10.64
CA SER A 187 -8.53 -9.83 9.33
C SER A 187 -7.94 -10.81 8.31
N LYS A 188 -6.61 -10.91 8.24
CA LYS A 188 -5.91 -11.83 7.35
C LYS A 188 -6.19 -13.28 7.71
N VAL A 189 -6.22 -13.62 9.01
CA VAL A 189 -6.60 -14.96 9.48
C VAL A 189 -8.02 -15.31 9.04
N PHE A 190 -9.00 -14.43 9.25
CA PHE A 190 -10.38 -14.66 8.80
C PHE A 190 -10.46 -14.88 7.29
N GLN A 191 -9.76 -14.07 6.49
CA GLN A 191 -9.74 -14.27 5.05
C GLN A 191 -9.08 -15.61 4.65
N THR A 192 -7.98 -16.00 5.30
CA THR A 192 -7.29 -17.28 5.07
C THR A 192 -8.19 -18.46 5.38
N ILE A 193 -8.92 -18.41 6.50
CA ILE A 193 -9.89 -19.44 6.89
C ILE A 193 -11.04 -19.52 5.88
N THR A 194 -11.62 -18.37 5.50
CA THR A 194 -12.69 -18.33 4.50
C THR A 194 -12.23 -18.89 3.15
N ASN A 195 -11.03 -18.53 2.69
CA ASN A 195 -10.46 -19.09 1.45
C ASN A 195 -10.29 -20.61 1.53
N HIS A 196 -9.84 -21.12 2.68
CA HIS A 196 -9.65 -22.55 2.89
C HIS A 196 -10.98 -23.31 2.90
N GLN A 197 -11.97 -22.79 3.63
CA GLN A 197 -13.32 -23.37 3.70
C GLN A 197 -14.04 -23.38 2.35
N ASN A 198 -13.86 -22.32 1.55
CA ASN A 198 -14.44 -22.24 0.21
C ASN A 198 -13.69 -23.11 -0.82
N GLY A 199 -12.46 -23.53 -0.55
CA GLY A 199 -11.58 -24.19 -1.52
C GLY A 199 -11.10 -23.30 -2.68
N HIS A 200 -11.54 -22.04 -2.71
CA HIS A 200 -11.13 -21.02 -3.69
C HIS A 200 -11.05 -19.64 -3.05
N THR A 201 -10.30 -18.74 -3.68
CA THR A 201 -10.13 -17.35 -3.25
C THR A 201 -11.15 -16.39 -3.86
N GLY A 202 -11.99 -16.87 -4.77
CA GLY A 202 -13.08 -16.10 -5.39
C GLY A 202 -12.57 -14.82 -6.08
N GLN A 203 -13.08 -13.67 -5.65
CA GLN A 203 -12.73 -12.36 -6.21
C GLN A 203 -11.56 -11.66 -5.47
N LEU A 204 -10.81 -12.36 -4.62
CA LEU A 204 -9.60 -11.80 -4.00
C LEU A 204 -8.54 -11.47 -5.07
N SER A 205 -8.00 -10.25 -5.04
CA SER A 205 -7.14 -9.68 -6.07
C SER A 205 -5.68 -10.03 -5.78
N THR A 206 -5.03 -10.74 -6.71
CA THR A 206 -3.62 -11.12 -6.57
C THR A 206 -2.71 -9.91 -6.43
N LEU A 207 -2.98 -8.85 -7.20
CA LEU A 207 -2.20 -7.61 -7.12
C LEU A 207 -2.36 -6.93 -5.76
N SER A 208 -3.59 -6.87 -5.23
CA SER A 208 -3.87 -6.32 -3.90
C SER A 208 -3.15 -7.09 -2.79
N VAL A 209 -3.20 -8.43 -2.83
CA VAL A 209 -2.54 -9.29 -1.84
C VAL A 209 -1.02 -9.19 -1.94
N PHE A 210 -0.47 -9.12 -3.16
CA PHE A 210 0.96 -8.91 -3.39
C PHE A 210 1.43 -7.57 -2.82
N LEU A 211 0.72 -6.48 -3.12
CA LEU A 211 1.01 -5.16 -2.57
C LEU A 211 0.97 -5.20 -1.03
N THR A 212 -0.13 -5.70 -0.45
CA THR A 212 -0.26 -5.86 1.01
C THR A 212 0.90 -6.65 1.64
N TRP A 213 1.42 -7.69 0.95
CA TRP A 213 2.61 -8.41 1.38
C TRP A 213 3.87 -7.53 1.35
N THR A 214 4.12 -6.84 0.23
CA THR A 214 5.26 -5.92 0.10
C THR A 214 5.21 -4.75 1.08
N GLY A 215 4.03 -4.18 1.35
CA GLY A 215 3.83 -3.16 2.39
C GLY A 215 4.19 -3.69 3.78
N SER A 216 3.78 -4.92 4.11
CA SER A 216 4.18 -5.56 5.38
C SER A 216 5.68 -5.83 5.49
N LEU A 217 6.39 -6.10 4.39
CA LEU A 217 7.85 -6.16 4.40
C LEU A 217 8.47 -4.79 4.68
N GLY A 218 7.95 -3.73 4.06
CA GLY A 218 8.37 -2.35 4.34
C GLY A 218 8.24 -2.00 5.83
N LEU A 219 7.12 -2.39 6.45
CA LEU A 219 6.89 -2.17 7.88
C LEU A 219 7.85 -2.97 8.78
N ILE A 220 8.29 -4.17 8.38
CA ILE A 220 9.34 -4.91 9.09
C ILE A 220 10.66 -4.14 9.04
N VAL A 221 11.04 -3.64 7.86
CA VAL A 221 12.29 -2.86 7.69
C VAL A 221 12.26 -1.62 8.58
N VAL A 222 11.17 -0.86 8.56
CA VAL A 222 11.01 0.34 9.41
C VAL A 222 11.01 -0.04 10.89
N SER A 223 10.27 -1.07 11.29
CA SER A 223 10.21 -1.52 12.68
C SER A 223 11.58 -1.95 13.20
N LEU A 224 12.38 -2.68 12.42
CA LEU A 224 13.73 -3.09 12.82
C LEU A 224 14.71 -1.92 12.95
N GLN A 225 14.44 -0.79 12.29
CA GLN A 225 15.29 0.39 12.32
C GLN A 225 14.86 1.40 13.40
N GLU A 226 13.56 1.53 13.64
CA GLU A 226 12.99 2.48 14.60
C GLU A 226 12.74 1.88 15.99
N SER A 227 12.40 0.60 16.08
CA SER A 227 11.91 0.00 17.33
C SER A 227 13.00 -0.72 18.12
N GLY A 228 13.07 -0.40 19.42
CA GLY A 228 13.81 -1.18 20.41
C GLY A 228 12.99 -2.27 21.11
N SER A 229 11.71 -2.47 20.73
CA SER A 229 10.81 -3.44 21.38
C SER A 229 10.47 -4.63 20.48
N SER A 230 10.56 -5.85 21.03
CA SER A 230 10.41 -7.11 20.27
C SER A 230 8.98 -7.38 19.78
N PHE A 231 7.96 -6.78 20.41
CA PHE A 231 6.55 -7.13 20.18
C PHE A 231 5.97 -6.58 18.87
N THR A 232 6.17 -5.30 18.56
CA THR A 232 5.69 -4.68 17.32
C THR A 232 6.33 -5.34 16.09
N SER A 233 7.64 -5.60 16.16
CA SER A 233 8.37 -6.34 15.11
C SER A 233 7.79 -7.74 14.90
N LEU A 234 7.49 -8.48 15.96
CA LEU A 234 6.86 -9.80 15.87
C LEU A 234 5.48 -9.74 15.17
N LEU A 235 4.65 -8.75 15.52
CA LEU A 235 3.34 -8.59 14.90
C LEU A 235 3.43 -8.24 13.41
N HIS A 236 4.43 -7.47 12.98
CA HIS A 236 4.68 -7.20 11.56
C HIS A 236 5.19 -8.43 10.81
N ILE A 237 6.07 -9.24 11.44
CA ILE A 237 6.52 -10.53 10.88
C ILE A 237 5.32 -11.46 10.68
N LEU A 238 4.46 -11.61 11.70
CA LEU A 238 3.23 -12.38 11.61
C LEU A 238 2.33 -11.85 10.48
N SER A 239 2.20 -10.53 10.36
CA SER A 239 1.41 -9.90 9.31
C SER A 239 1.92 -10.22 7.91
N SER A 240 3.24 -10.21 7.72
CA SER A 240 3.88 -10.57 6.46
C SER A 240 3.70 -12.05 6.14
N GLY A 241 3.87 -12.94 7.13
CA GLY A 241 3.62 -14.38 6.98
C GLY A 241 2.18 -14.68 6.55
N LEU A 242 1.19 -14.05 7.18
CA LEU A 242 -0.21 -14.19 6.81
C LEU A 242 -0.51 -13.65 5.41
N SER A 243 0.07 -12.49 5.03
CA SER A 243 -0.04 -11.97 3.66
C SER A 243 0.55 -12.94 2.64
N PHE A 244 1.67 -13.59 2.96
CA PHE A 244 2.31 -14.58 2.10
C PHE A 244 1.44 -15.84 1.93
N VAL A 245 0.83 -16.34 3.01
CA VAL A 245 -0.13 -17.46 2.93
C VAL A 245 -1.31 -17.11 2.03
N LEU A 246 -1.88 -15.92 2.16
CA LEU A 246 -2.95 -15.45 1.26
C LEU A 246 -2.48 -15.38 -0.19
N LEU A 247 -1.24 -14.93 -0.44
CA LEU A 247 -0.67 -14.87 -1.78
C LEU A 247 -0.54 -16.28 -2.39
N LEU A 248 -0.05 -17.25 -1.61
CA LEU A 248 0.02 -18.65 -2.02
C LEU A 248 -1.37 -19.21 -2.34
N GLN A 249 -2.36 -18.99 -1.49
CA GLN A 249 -3.74 -19.43 -1.76
C GLN A 249 -4.27 -18.87 -3.08
N VAL A 250 -4.05 -17.57 -3.35
CA VAL A 250 -4.51 -16.93 -4.59
C VAL A 250 -3.79 -17.51 -5.81
N CYS A 251 -2.47 -17.74 -5.73
CA CYS A 251 -1.68 -18.32 -6.82
C CYS A 251 -2.07 -19.78 -7.10
N CYS A 252 -2.20 -20.60 -6.06
CA CYS A 252 -2.54 -22.02 -6.19
C CYS A 252 -3.98 -22.24 -6.69
N SER A 253 -4.96 -21.42 -6.27
CA SER A 253 -6.32 -21.53 -6.80
C SER A 253 -6.40 -21.21 -8.29
N LYS A 254 -5.60 -20.25 -8.78
CA LYS A 254 -5.54 -19.91 -10.21
C LYS A 254 -4.93 -21.04 -11.04
N SER A 255 -3.83 -21.64 -10.58
CA SER A 255 -3.18 -22.74 -11.31
C SER A 255 -4.09 -23.97 -11.39
N SER A 256 -4.80 -24.30 -10.30
CA SER A 256 -5.78 -25.41 -10.29
C SER A 256 -6.96 -25.15 -11.24
N THR A 257 -7.46 -23.91 -11.29
CA THR A 257 -8.54 -23.52 -12.22
C THR A 257 -8.10 -23.61 -13.68
N ALA A 258 -6.86 -23.17 -13.98
CA ALA A 258 -6.29 -23.24 -15.33
C ALA A 258 -6.08 -24.70 -15.78
N ALA A 259 -5.58 -25.56 -14.89
CA ALA A 259 -5.40 -26.98 -15.16
C ALA A 259 -6.75 -27.70 -15.42
N ALA A 260 -7.79 -27.39 -14.63
CA ALA A 260 -9.12 -27.95 -14.83
C ALA A 260 -9.77 -27.48 -16.15
N ALA A 261 -9.56 -26.23 -16.55
CA ALA A 261 -10.04 -25.70 -17.83
C ALA A 261 -9.33 -26.34 -19.03
N ALA A 262 -8.02 -26.60 -18.93
CA ALA A 262 -7.25 -27.30 -19.96
C ALA A 262 -7.71 -28.76 -20.11
N ALA A 263 -7.93 -29.49 -19.01
CA ALA A 263 -8.43 -30.86 -19.03
C ALA A 263 -9.82 -30.98 -19.67
N LYS A 264 -10.72 -30.02 -19.43
CA LYS A 264 -12.05 -29.98 -20.08
C LYS A 264 -11.99 -29.68 -21.57
N LYS A 265 -11.00 -28.91 -22.05
CA LYS A 265 -10.80 -28.68 -23.49
C LYS A 265 -10.33 -29.95 -24.19
N ASN A 266 -9.34 -30.65 -23.63
CA ASN A 266 -8.86 -31.90 -24.23
C ASN A 266 -9.98 -32.94 -24.36
N LYS A 267 -10.81 -33.11 -23.32
CA LYS A 267 -11.95 -34.04 -23.35
C LYS A 267 -13.08 -33.67 -24.34
N LYS A 268 -13.08 -32.46 -24.89
CA LYS A 268 -14.07 -32.01 -25.90
C LYS A 268 -13.52 -32.06 -27.33
N THR A 269 -12.24 -32.39 -27.48
CA THR A 269 -11.55 -32.47 -28.78
C THR A 269 -11.29 -33.92 -29.20
N ASP A 270 -11.60 -34.88 -28.32
CA ASP A 270 -11.72 -36.32 -28.57
C ASP A 270 -13.20 -36.70 -28.70
#